data_AF-A0A537GYX0-F1
#
_entry.id   AF-A0A537GYX0-F1
#
_cell.length_a   1.000
_cell.length_b   1.000
_cell.length_c   1.000
_cell.angle_alpha   90.00
_cell.angle_beta   90.00
_cell.angle_gamma   90.00
#
_symmetry.space_group_name_H-M   'P 1'
#
loop_
_entity.id
_entity.type
_entity.pdbx_description
1 polymer ?
#
loop_
_entity_poly.entity_id
_entity_poly.type
_entity_poly.pdbx_seq_one_letter_code
_entity_poly.pdbx_strand_id
1 'polypeptide(L)'
;MRQDILNDDSLTFAEKIISIRAEGSEKVHHPGEITVLPADMAMAQDSTGPLAIKVFDEMGVPKVWDPSRIHLVIDHTFPAADEKVANLHHMMRDFAKKHGVRLVEGSISHQHLLENHIVPGMVLFGADSHTCQGGAVGAFATGIGSSEMAAVWASGKLWVKVPESLKVNLTGQFKKGIYARDVISHFIGMVGEDGGNYKSIEWKGHAVQALSMSSRACISNNSMECGCKLSVFEVDPATQEYFRSVNRKPMYEVHAGTKARYKDEYDIDLDKLEPKVAEPGNVDKVKAVEEVEGTPIDEAFIGSSTNGRYEDLLVAAKVLKGHKINSGTRCIV
;
A
#
# COMPACT_ATOMS: atom_id res chain seq x y z
N MET A 1 -0.86 -16.93 21.74
CA MET A 1 -0.35 -16.67 20.37
C MET A 1 -0.34 -17.99 19.62
N ARG A 2 -0.84 -18.04 18.38
CA ARG A 2 -1.02 -19.27 17.61
C ARG A 2 0.29 -19.72 16.95
N GLN A 3 1.21 -20.21 17.78
CA GLN A 3 2.54 -20.61 17.34
C GLN A 3 2.50 -21.78 16.34
N ASP A 4 1.45 -22.59 16.41
CA ASP A 4 1.13 -23.64 15.45
C ASP A 4 0.97 -23.08 14.03
N ILE A 5 0.18 -22.02 13.86
CA ILE A 5 -0.05 -21.38 12.55
C ILE A 5 1.20 -20.62 12.07
N LEU A 6 1.87 -19.91 12.98
CA LEU A 6 3.10 -19.19 12.66
C LEU A 6 4.19 -20.12 12.14
N ASN A 7 4.32 -21.30 12.75
CA ASN A 7 5.33 -22.30 12.40
C ASN A 7 4.88 -23.25 11.27
N ASP A 8 3.66 -23.12 10.74
CA ASP A 8 3.19 -23.98 9.66
C ASP A 8 3.95 -23.65 8.36
N ASP A 9 4.74 -24.61 7.89
CA ASP A 9 5.55 -24.45 6.69
C ASP A 9 4.73 -24.47 5.39
N SER A 10 3.46 -24.87 5.42
CA SER A 10 2.64 -25.04 4.22
C SER A 10 1.79 -23.81 3.86
N LEU A 11 1.75 -22.80 4.73
CA LEU A 11 0.87 -21.64 4.58
C LEU A 11 1.59 -20.42 4.01
N THR A 12 0.90 -19.71 3.12
CA THR A 12 1.30 -18.41 2.59
C THR A 12 1.27 -17.31 3.67
N PHE A 13 1.85 -16.13 3.40
CA PHE A 13 1.74 -15.00 4.33
C PHE A 13 0.27 -14.66 4.59
N ALA A 14 -0.54 -14.60 3.51
CA ALA A 14 -1.95 -14.23 3.58
C ALA A 14 -2.76 -15.21 4.44
N GLU A 15 -2.60 -16.52 4.24
CA GLU A 15 -3.25 -17.55 5.07
C GLU A 15 -2.86 -17.39 6.54
N LYS A 16 -1.56 -17.19 6.83
CA LYS A 16 -1.09 -17.04 8.23
C LYS A 16 -1.65 -15.79 8.89
N ILE A 17 -1.46 -14.62 8.30
CA ILE A 17 -1.89 -13.36 8.92
C ILE A 17 -3.40 -13.34 9.13
N ILE A 18 -4.19 -13.80 8.15
CA ILE A 18 -5.65 -13.84 8.28
C ILE A 18 -6.05 -14.86 9.35
N SER A 19 -5.45 -16.05 9.38
CA SER A 19 -5.79 -17.07 10.37
C SER A 19 -5.43 -16.67 11.80
N ILE A 20 -4.31 -15.96 11.99
CA ILE A 20 -3.87 -15.47 13.30
C ILE A 20 -4.76 -14.33 13.80
N ARG A 21 -5.22 -13.48 12.87
CA ARG A 21 -6.00 -12.29 13.21
C ARG A 21 -7.51 -12.54 13.25
N ALA A 22 -8.00 -13.63 12.65
CA ALA A 22 -9.42 -13.97 12.61
C ALA A 22 -10.06 -14.01 14.01
N GLU A 23 -11.17 -13.28 14.18
CA GLU A 23 -11.91 -13.21 15.44
C GLU A 23 -12.55 -14.57 15.75
N GLY A 24 -12.30 -15.09 16.96
CA GLY A 24 -12.98 -16.29 17.47
C GLY A 24 -12.65 -17.60 16.73
N SER A 25 -11.65 -17.62 15.85
CA SER A 25 -11.28 -18.80 15.06
C SER A 25 -10.10 -19.55 15.67
N GLU A 26 -10.27 -20.84 15.88
CA GLU A 26 -9.17 -21.75 16.23
C GLU A 26 -8.59 -22.49 15.00
N LYS A 27 -9.14 -22.27 13.80
CA LYS A 27 -8.70 -22.99 12.60
C LYS A 27 -7.80 -22.16 11.70
N VAL A 28 -7.06 -22.86 10.84
CA VAL A 28 -6.43 -22.26 9.66
C VAL A 28 -7.52 -21.93 8.63
N HIS A 29 -7.43 -20.74 8.05
CA HIS A 29 -8.28 -20.27 6.98
C HIS A 29 -7.54 -20.34 5.65
N HIS A 30 -8.17 -20.95 4.65
CA HIS A 30 -7.60 -21.20 3.33
C HIS A 30 -8.22 -20.29 2.25
N PRO A 31 -7.56 -20.11 1.09
CA PRO A 31 -8.06 -19.28 0.01
C PRO A 31 -9.52 -19.59 -0.35
N GLY A 32 -10.31 -18.52 -0.52
CA GLY A 32 -11.75 -18.61 -0.79
C GLY A 32 -12.64 -18.66 0.45
N GLU A 33 -12.12 -19.03 1.63
CA GLU A 33 -12.89 -18.92 2.87
C GLU A 33 -13.12 -17.46 3.27
N ILE A 34 -14.26 -17.20 3.90
CA ILE A 34 -14.60 -15.89 4.46
C ILE A 34 -14.46 -15.95 5.99
N THR A 35 -13.82 -14.94 6.57
CA THR A 35 -13.66 -14.78 8.02
C THR A 35 -13.83 -13.31 8.42
N VAL A 36 -13.82 -13.03 9.73
CA VAL A 36 -13.93 -11.67 10.26
C VAL A 36 -12.60 -11.25 10.86
N LEU A 37 -12.05 -10.13 10.38
CA LEU A 37 -10.81 -9.55 10.92
C LEU A 37 -11.11 -8.30 11.77
N PRO A 38 -10.58 -8.24 13.01
CA PRO A 38 -10.58 -7.01 13.78
C PRO A 38 -9.61 -6.01 13.14
N ALA A 39 -10.03 -4.77 13.02
CA ALA A 39 -9.18 -3.68 12.58
C ALA A 39 -8.19 -3.29 13.69
N ASP A 40 -6.92 -3.14 13.36
CA ASP A 40 -5.98 -2.43 14.22
C ASP A 40 -5.95 -0.94 13.91
N MET A 41 -6.29 -0.59 12.66
CA MET A 41 -6.38 0.77 12.18
C MET A 41 -7.40 0.90 11.05
N ALA A 42 -8.09 2.03 11.01
CA ALA A 42 -9.00 2.41 9.95
C ALA A 42 -8.66 3.82 9.44
N MET A 43 -8.38 4.00 8.15
CA MET A 43 -8.04 5.31 7.58
C MET A 43 -9.00 5.72 6.46
N ALA A 44 -9.40 6.99 6.39
CA ALA A 44 -10.10 7.53 5.23
C ALA A 44 -9.54 8.90 4.82
N GLN A 45 -9.50 9.14 3.50
CA GLN A 45 -8.99 10.38 2.90
C GLN A 45 -10.13 11.34 2.48
N ASP A 46 -9.83 12.56 2.04
CA ASP A 46 -10.80 13.65 1.84
C ASP A 46 -11.83 13.47 0.71
N SER A 47 -11.62 12.49 -0.16
CA SER A 47 -12.55 12.08 -1.23
C SER A 47 -13.53 11.00 -0.77
N THR A 48 -13.10 10.08 0.10
CA THR A 48 -13.88 8.89 0.51
C THR A 48 -14.40 8.97 1.94
N GLY A 49 -13.71 9.69 2.81
CA GLY A 49 -14.04 9.95 4.21
C GLY A 49 -15.39 10.63 4.37
N PRO A 50 -15.72 11.72 3.65
CA PRO A 50 -17.04 12.34 3.71
C PRO A 50 -18.19 11.38 3.35
N LEU A 51 -17.97 10.47 2.39
CA LEU A 51 -18.96 9.44 2.06
C LEU A 51 -19.11 8.42 3.19
N ALA A 52 -18.01 7.99 3.80
CA ALA A 52 -18.05 7.08 4.96
C ALA A 52 -18.73 7.72 6.17
N ILE A 53 -18.53 9.02 6.40
CA ILE A 53 -19.19 9.81 7.45
C ILE A 53 -20.71 9.80 7.25
N LYS A 54 -21.17 10.08 6.03
CA LYS A 54 -22.61 10.06 5.71
C LYS A 54 -23.23 8.70 5.98
N VAL A 55 -22.61 7.62 5.49
CA VAL A 55 -23.10 6.25 5.72
C VAL A 55 -23.10 5.92 7.21
N PHE A 56 -22.06 6.30 7.95
CA PHE A 56 -21.97 6.07 9.39
C PHE A 56 -23.09 6.80 10.16
N ASP A 57 -23.37 8.06 9.82
CA ASP A 57 -24.46 8.82 10.43
C ASP A 57 -25.84 8.21 10.07
N GLU A 58 -26.03 7.74 8.83
CA GLU A 58 -27.25 7.03 8.39
C GLU A 58 -27.46 5.70 9.12
N MET A 59 -26.40 5.00 9.51
CA MET A 59 -26.47 3.79 10.33
C MET A 59 -27.03 4.06 11.74
N GLY A 60 -27.05 5.31 12.20
CA GLY A 60 -27.58 5.70 13.52
C GLY A 60 -26.71 5.24 14.69
N VAL A 61 -25.44 4.91 14.44
CA VAL A 61 -24.51 4.47 15.49
C VAL A 61 -23.99 5.71 16.24
N PRO A 62 -24.13 5.78 17.57
CA PRO A 62 -23.88 7.02 18.30
C PRO A 62 -22.39 7.36 18.44
N LYS A 63 -21.50 6.35 18.39
CA LYS A 63 -20.06 6.50 18.60
C LYS A 63 -19.28 5.53 17.72
N VAL A 64 -18.13 5.96 17.25
CA VAL A 64 -17.15 5.07 16.62
C VAL A 64 -16.62 4.05 17.64
N TRP A 65 -16.20 2.89 17.15
CA TRP A 65 -15.73 1.75 17.94
C TRP A 65 -14.50 2.09 18.80
N ASP A 66 -13.46 2.66 18.20
CA ASP A 66 -12.25 3.09 18.90
C ASP A 66 -11.67 4.34 18.20
N PRO A 67 -11.84 5.54 18.78
CA PRO A 67 -11.34 6.77 18.18
C PRO A 67 -9.82 6.80 17.98
N SER A 68 -9.06 6.10 18.83
CA SER A 68 -7.59 6.10 18.79
C SER A 68 -7.01 5.38 17.58
N ARG A 69 -7.81 4.51 16.96
CA ARG A 69 -7.48 3.68 15.79
C ARG A 69 -8.03 4.22 14.47
N ILE A 70 -8.76 5.34 14.50
CA ILE A 70 -9.35 5.95 13.30
C ILE A 70 -8.55 7.19 12.89
N HIS A 71 -8.18 7.22 11.61
CA HIS A 71 -7.39 8.28 11.00
C HIS A 71 -8.17 8.89 9.85
N LEU A 72 -8.36 10.20 9.92
CA LEU A 72 -8.79 11.01 8.79
C LEU A 72 -7.58 11.75 8.23
N VAL A 73 -7.46 11.78 6.91
CA VAL A 73 -6.38 12.50 6.23
C VAL A 73 -6.96 13.41 5.16
N ILE A 74 -6.49 14.66 5.10
CA ILE A 74 -6.79 15.60 4.03
C ILE A 74 -5.51 15.78 3.20
N ASP A 75 -5.47 15.15 2.03
CA ASP A 75 -4.29 15.09 1.15
C ASP A 75 -4.60 15.17 -0.35
N HIS A 76 -5.72 14.61 -0.82
CA HIS A 76 -6.02 14.53 -2.25
C HIS A 76 -6.34 15.90 -2.86
N THR A 77 -6.98 16.78 -2.09
CA THR A 77 -7.36 18.12 -2.54
C THR A 77 -6.94 19.19 -1.53
N PHE A 78 -5.65 19.24 -1.24
CA PHE A 78 -5.06 20.16 -0.26
C PHE A 78 -4.11 21.20 -0.91
N PRO A 79 -4.29 22.52 -0.66
CA PRO A 79 -5.44 23.16 -0.02
C PRO A 79 -6.74 22.98 -0.83
N ALA A 80 -7.89 23.24 -0.20
CA ALA A 80 -9.19 23.13 -0.86
C ALA A 80 -9.24 23.97 -2.15
N ALA A 81 -9.53 23.31 -3.28
CA ALA A 81 -9.54 23.96 -4.59
C ALA A 81 -10.80 24.82 -4.84
N ASP A 82 -11.91 24.48 -4.18
CA ASP A 82 -13.19 25.19 -4.30
C ASP A 82 -14.05 25.04 -3.03
N GLU A 83 -15.22 25.69 -3.03
CA GLU A 83 -16.18 25.67 -1.92
C GLU A 83 -16.70 24.26 -1.61
N LYS A 84 -16.90 23.40 -2.62
CA LYS A 84 -17.40 22.03 -2.41
C LYS A 84 -16.38 21.22 -1.65
N VAL A 85 -15.11 21.29 -2.04
CA VAL A 85 -14.00 20.65 -1.33
C VAL A 85 -13.86 21.21 0.07
N ALA A 86 -13.96 22.53 0.25
CA ALA A 86 -13.91 23.15 1.58
C ALA A 86 -15.00 22.62 2.53
N ASN A 87 -16.21 22.39 2.00
CA ASN A 87 -17.31 21.78 2.76
C ASN A 87 -17.03 20.31 3.13
N LEU A 88 -16.40 19.53 2.26
CA LEU A 88 -15.98 18.15 2.57
C LEU A 88 -14.92 18.13 3.67
N HIS A 89 -13.93 19.01 3.59
CA HIS A 89 -12.91 19.14 4.64
C HIS A 89 -13.53 19.58 5.98
N HIS A 90 -14.50 20.50 5.94
CA HIS A 90 -15.23 20.92 7.14
C HIS A 90 -15.98 19.75 7.79
N MET A 91 -16.67 18.93 7.01
CA MET A 91 -17.34 17.71 7.48
C MET A 91 -16.38 16.75 8.19
N MET A 92 -15.17 16.55 7.65
CA MET A 92 -14.15 15.70 8.28
C MET A 92 -13.63 16.29 9.59
N ARG A 93 -13.39 17.60 9.65
CA ARG A 93 -12.98 18.30 10.89
C ARG A 93 -14.06 18.20 11.97
N ASP A 94 -15.32 18.35 11.61
CA ASP A 94 -16.45 18.21 12.53
C ASP A 94 -16.59 16.78 13.04
N PHE A 95 -16.46 15.79 12.17
CA PHE A 95 -16.45 14.37 12.57
C PHE A 95 -15.29 14.06 13.52
N ALA A 96 -14.08 14.54 13.18
CA ALA A 96 -12.89 14.41 14.02
C ALA A 96 -13.12 14.99 15.42
N LYS A 97 -13.68 16.21 15.50
CA LYS A 97 -14.02 16.86 16.77
C LYS A 97 -15.13 16.12 17.54
N LYS A 98 -16.19 15.67 16.86
CA LYS A 98 -17.35 14.98 17.46
C LYS A 98 -16.95 13.65 18.08
N HIS A 99 -16.13 12.86 17.38
CA HIS A 99 -15.77 11.51 17.80
C HIS A 99 -14.39 11.40 18.46
N GLY A 100 -13.60 12.47 18.45
CA GLY A 100 -12.24 12.47 18.99
C GLY A 100 -11.27 11.62 18.15
N VAL A 101 -11.50 11.50 16.84
CA VAL A 101 -10.60 10.75 15.94
C VAL A 101 -9.44 11.62 15.47
N ARG A 102 -8.34 11.00 15.09
CA ARG A 102 -7.15 11.71 14.61
C ARG A 102 -7.41 12.29 13.22
N LEU A 103 -7.10 13.57 13.01
CA LEU A 103 -7.11 14.24 11.71
C LEU A 103 -5.70 14.74 11.39
N VAL A 104 -5.26 14.50 10.15
CA VAL A 104 -3.99 14.95 9.60
C VAL A 104 -4.25 15.70 8.30
N GLU A 105 -3.58 16.83 8.10
CA GLU A 105 -3.72 17.64 6.90
C GLU A 105 -2.34 17.90 6.28
N GLY A 106 -2.26 17.88 4.94
CA GLY A 106 -1.04 18.27 4.21
C GLY A 106 0.05 17.21 4.15
N SER A 107 -0.28 15.94 4.40
CA SER A 107 0.61 14.80 4.19
C SER A 107 -0.13 13.69 3.47
N ILE A 108 0.49 13.09 2.47
CA ILE A 108 -0.06 11.92 1.78
C ILE A 108 -0.39 10.84 2.82
N SER A 109 -1.62 10.35 2.78
CA SER A 109 -2.23 9.40 3.72
C SER A 109 -1.35 8.19 3.97
N HIS A 110 -0.98 7.46 2.92
CA HIS A 110 -0.13 6.26 3.04
C HIS A 110 1.26 6.55 3.57
N GLN A 111 1.84 7.71 3.22
CA GLN A 111 3.14 8.13 3.74
C GLN A 111 3.06 8.44 5.24
N HIS A 112 2.07 9.21 5.65
CA HIS A 112 1.82 9.53 7.05
C HIS A 112 1.65 8.26 7.88
N LEU A 113 0.84 7.31 7.40
CA LEU A 113 0.62 6.05 8.10
C LEU A 113 1.89 5.20 8.19
N LEU A 114 2.64 5.07 7.10
CA LEU A 114 3.87 4.27 7.06
C LEU A 114 4.93 4.81 8.03
N GLU A 115 5.10 6.13 8.10
CA GLU A 115 6.10 6.77 8.97
C GLU A 115 5.74 6.70 10.44
N ASN A 116 4.46 6.77 10.78
CA ASN A 116 4.04 7.06 12.15
C ASN A 116 3.32 5.90 12.83
N HIS A 117 2.62 5.03 12.09
CA HIS A 117 1.64 4.14 12.72
C HIS A 117 1.68 2.67 12.29
N ILE A 118 1.91 2.35 11.01
CA ILE A 118 1.85 0.95 10.51
C ILE A 118 3.01 0.14 11.07
N VAL A 119 2.72 -1.07 11.58
CA VAL A 119 3.71 -2.03 12.08
C VAL A 119 3.46 -3.43 11.51
N PRO A 120 4.47 -4.32 11.47
CA PRO A 120 4.28 -5.71 11.07
C PRO A 120 3.18 -6.41 11.86
N GLY A 121 2.36 -7.20 11.16
CA GLY A 121 1.25 -7.96 11.74
C GLY A 121 -0.01 -7.16 12.03
N MET A 122 -0.02 -5.85 11.77
CA MET A 122 -1.21 -4.99 11.89
C MET A 122 -2.26 -5.35 10.82
N VAL A 123 -3.55 -5.25 11.17
CA VAL A 123 -4.66 -5.21 10.21
C VAL A 123 -5.10 -3.77 9.97
N LEU A 124 -4.77 -3.23 8.80
CA LEU A 124 -5.14 -1.88 8.34
C LEU A 124 -6.21 -1.97 7.25
N PHE A 125 -7.35 -1.32 7.50
CA PHE A 125 -8.33 -1.04 6.46
C PHE A 125 -8.27 0.45 6.09
N GLY A 126 -8.24 0.75 4.79
CA GLY A 126 -8.22 2.12 4.31
C GLY A 126 -9.30 2.36 3.26
N ALA A 127 -9.99 3.49 3.33
CA ALA A 127 -10.93 3.93 2.29
C ALA A 127 -10.15 4.55 1.12
N ASP A 128 -9.13 3.85 0.65
CA ASP A 128 -8.24 4.25 -0.44
C ASP A 128 -7.62 3.00 -1.04
N SER A 129 -7.54 2.93 -2.37
CA SER A 129 -7.07 1.75 -3.09
C SER A 129 -5.62 1.39 -2.74
N HIS A 130 -4.75 2.38 -2.56
CA HIS A 130 -3.31 2.14 -2.39
C HIS A 130 -2.90 1.86 -0.94
N THR A 131 -3.88 1.56 -0.07
CA THR A 131 -3.65 1.12 1.32
C THR A 131 -2.75 -0.12 1.40
N CYS A 132 -2.68 -0.92 0.32
CA CYS A 132 -1.73 -2.04 0.17
C CYS A 132 -0.26 -1.64 0.37
N GLN A 133 0.09 -0.35 0.29
CA GLN A 133 1.42 0.16 0.68
C GLN A 133 1.86 -0.30 2.08
N GLY A 134 0.92 -0.48 3.02
CA GLY A 134 1.23 -0.98 4.36
C GLY A 134 1.89 -2.37 4.37
N GLY A 135 1.74 -3.16 3.31
CA GLY A 135 2.42 -4.44 3.16
C GLY A 135 3.94 -4.33 2.99
N ALA A 136 4.49 -3.12 2.73
CA ALA A 136 5.93 -2.86 2.70
C ALA A 136 6.65 -3.23 4.01
N VAL A 137 5.92 -3.23 5.13
CA VAL A 137 6.39 -3.60 6.47
C VAL A 137 5.77 -4.91 6.98
N GLY A 138 5.15 -5.72 6.13
CA GLY A 138 4.51 -6.98 6.55
C GLY A 138 3.22 -6.78 7.36
N ALA A 139 2.46 -5.72 7.10
CA ALA A 139 1.09 -5.57 7.60
C ALA A 139 0.08 -6.21 6.63
N PHE A 140 -1.05 -6.68 7.15
CA PHE A 140 -2.25 -6.87 6.34
C PHE A 140 -2.85 -5.48 6.11
N ALA A 141 -2.73 -4.94 4.91
CA ALA A 141 -3.22 -3.61 4.58
C ALA A 141 -3.99 -3.65 3.27
N THR A 142 -5.24 -3.19 3.27
CA THR A 142 -6.10 -3.30 2.09
C THR A 142 -7.09 -2.15 1.96
N GLY A 143 -7.35 -1.76 0.72
CA GLY A 143 -8.38 -0.80 0.38
C GLY A 143 -9.78 -1.41 0.55
N ILE A 144 -10.72 -0.60 1.03
CA ILE A 144 -12.15 -0.92 1.18
C ILE A 144 -13.01 0.28 0.77
N GLY A 145 -14.30 0.05 0.48
CA GLY A 145 -15.23 1.13 0.14
C GLY A 145 -15.71 1.93 1.34
N SER A 146 -16.31 3.11 1.11
CA SER A 146 -16.83 3.97 2.19
C SER A 146 -17.91 3.31 3.06
N SER A 147 -18.75 2.43 2.50
CA SER A 147 -19.75 1.69 3.28
C SER A 147 -19.11 0.65 4.20
N GLU A 148 -18.06 -0.05 3.72
CA GLU A 148 -17.28 -0.97 4.55
C GLU A 148 -16.53 -0.20 5.63
N MET A 149 -16.00 0.99 5.31
CA MET A 149 -15.34 1.86 6.28
C MET A 149 -16.30 2.30 7.39
N ALA A 150 -17.52 2.69 7.05
CA ALA A 150 -18.56 3.00 8.05
C ALA A 150 -18.86 1.77 8.94
N ALA A 151 -18.92 0.57 8.38
CA ALA A 151 -19.08 -0.66 9.14
C ALA A 151 -17.89 -0.94 10.08
N VAL A 152 -16.65 -0.67 9.64
CA VAL A 152 -15.45 -0.76 10.49
C VAL A 152 -15.50 0.28 11.60
N TRP A 153 -15.88 1.52 11.31
CA TRP A 153 -16.04 2.55 12.35
C TRP A 153 -17.13 2.18 13.37
N ALA A 154 -18.18 1.49 12.96
CA ALA A 154 -19.24 1.04 13.86
C ALA A 154 -18.86 -0.17 14.72
N SER A 155 -18.14 -1.14 14.13
CA SER A 155 -17.97 -2.48 14.73
C SER A 155 -16.52 -2.84 15.10
N GLY A 156 -15.54 -2.13 14.54
CA GLY A 156 -14.12 -2.42 14.70
C GLY A 156 -13.62 -3.61 13.88
N LYS A 157 -14.42 -4.13 12.94
CA LYS A 157 -14.09 -5.35 12.19
C LYS A 157 -14.75 -5.40 10.82
N LEU A 158 -14.24 -6.27 9.95
CA LEU A 158 -14.78 -6.47 8.61
C LEU A 158 -14.67 -7.93 8.17
N TRP A 159 -15.61 -8.35 7.32
CA TRP A 159 -15.52 -9.63 6.62
C TRP A 159 -14.43 -9.57 5.54
N VAL A 160 -13.59 -10.60 5.49
CA VAL A 160 -12.52 -10.73 4.50
C VAL A 160 -12.55 -12.14 3.94
N LYS A 161 -12.54 -12.25 2.61
CA LYS A 161 -12.24 -13.51 1.92
C LYS A 161 -10.72 -13.69 1.84
N VAL A 162 -10.21 -14.83 2.25
CA VAL A 162 -8.79 -15.19 2.15
C VAL A 162 -8.39 -15.20 0.67
N PRO A 163 -7.41 -14.39 0.24
CA PRO A 163 -6.97 -14.35 -1.14
C PRO A 163 -6.09 -15.58 -1.45
N GLU A 164 -6.06 -15.99 -2.73
CA GLU A 164 -4.94 -16.80 -3.23
C GLU A 164 -3.67 -15.94 -3.28
N SER A 165 -2.48 -16.55 -3.15
CA SER A 165 -1.21 -15.82 -3.21
C SER A 165 -0.45 -16.04 -4.52
N LEU A 166 0.15 -14.96 -5.03
CA LEU A 166 1.17 -14.95 -6.07
C LEU A 166 2.55 -14.80 -5.42
N LYS A 167 3.54 -15.54 -5.90
CA LYS A 167 4.94 -15.33 -5.49
C LYS A 167 5.68 -14.61 -6.60
N VAL A 168 6.34 -13.50 -6.26
CA VAL A 168 7.21 -12.78 -7.20
C VAL A 168 8.63 -12.84 -6.68
N ASN A 169 9.47 -13.63 -7.33
CA ASN A 169 10.84 -13.90 -6.95
C ASN A 169 11.80 -12.92 -7.66
N LEU A 170 12.37 -12.00 -6.90
CA LEU A 170 13.33 -11.00 -7.36
C LEU A 170 14.76 -11.53 -7.24
N THR A 171 15.47 -11.59 -8.36
CA THR A 171 16.86 -12.06 -8.47
C THR A 171 17.76 -11.01 -9.14
N GLY A 172 19.07 -11.24 -9.18
CA GLY A 172 20.03 -10.28 -9.77
C GLY A 172 20.25 -9.04 -8.89
N GLN A 173 20.75 -7.96 -9.49
CA GLN A 173 21.06 -6.70 -8.80
C GLN A 173 20.51 -5.48 -9.53
N PHE A 174 20.16 -4.44 -8.78
CA PHE A 174 19.77 -3.16 -9.37
C PHE A 174 20.94 -2.54 -10.14
N LYS A 175 20.74 -2.36 -11.45
CA LYS A 175 21.65 -1.58 -12.29
C LYS A 175 21.41 -0.09 -12.11
N LYS A 176 22.42 0.73 -12.45
CA LYS A 176 22.28 2.19 -12.44
C LYS A 176 21.11 2.61 -13.34
N GLY A 177 20.21 3.43 -12.81
CA GLY A 177 19.04 3.91 -13.54
C GLY A 177 17.81 3.01 -13.44
N ILE A 178 17.92 1.88 -12.75
CA ILE A 178 16.80 0.98 -12.43
C ILE A 178 16.40 1.21 -10.97
N TYR A 179 15.12 1.38 -10.73
CA TYR A 179 14.54 1.64 -9.42
C TYR A 179 13.33 0.75 -9.16
N ALA A 180 12.80 0.82 -7.94
CA ALA A 180 11.63 0.06 -7.52
C ALA A 180 10.41 0.25 -8.44
N ARG A 181 10.25 1.45 -9.02
CA ARG A 181 9.18 1.77 -9.97
C ARG A 181 9.27 0.91 -11.24
N ASP A 182 10.46 0.62 -11.73
CA ASP A 182 10.66 -0.21 -12.92
C ASP A 182 10.28 -1.66 -12.65
N VAL A 183 10.58 -2.16 -11.44
CA VAL A 183 10.24 -3.53 -11.01
C VAL A 183 8.72 -3.74 -11.01
N ILE A 184 7.99 -2.84 -10.35
CA ILE A 184 6.53 -2.97 -10.27
C ILE A 184 5.87 -2.71 -11.62
N SER A 185 6.35 -1.74 -12.40
CA SER A 185 5.82 -1.49 -13.75
C SER A 185 6.05 -2.71 -14.65
N HIS A 186 7.25 -3.32 -14.60
CA HIS A 186 7.51 -4.54 -15.34
C HIS A 186 6.58 -5.68 -14.94
N PHE A 187 6.37 -5.89 -13.64
CA PHE A 187 5.43 -6.91 -13.16
C PHE A 187 4.00 -6.64 -13.65
N ILE A 188 3.50 -5.40 -13.55
CA ILE A 188 2.16 -5.03 -14.05
C ILE A 188 2.08 -5.30 -15.57
N GLY A 189 3.10 -4.94 -16.35
CA GLY A 189 3.15 -5.24 -17.78
C GLY A 189 3.19 -6.74 -18.11
N MET A 190 3.69 -7.59 -17.21
CA MET A 190 3.66 -9.05 -17.37
C MET A 190 2.27 -9.65 -17.09
N VAL A 191 1.54 -9.11 -16.12
CA VAL A 191 0.31 -9.74 -15.59
C VAL A 191 -0.98 -9.02 -16.00
N GLY A 192 -0.88 -7.80 -16.53
CA GLY A 192 -2.02 -6.95 -16.85
C GLY A 192 -2.62 -6.23 -15.64
N GLU A 193 -3.53 -5.29 -15.90
CA GLU A 193 -4.22 -4.50 -14.86
C GLU A 193 -5.10 -5.33 -13.89
N ASP A 194 -5.43 -6.57 -14.27
CA ASP A 194 -6.23 -7.52 -13.47
C ASP A 194 -5.44 -8.75 -12.99
N GLY A 195 -4.15 -8.86 -13.31
CA GLY A 195 -3.37 -10.07 -13.03
C GLY A 195 -3.29 -10.44 -11.54
N GLY A 196 -3.25 -9.43 -10.69
CA GLY A 196 -3.30 -9.53 -9.23
C GLY A 196 -4.70 -9.49 -8.63
N ASN A 197 -5.79 -9.42 -9.42
CA ASN A 197 -7.15 -9.19 -8.90
C ASN A 197 -7.53 -10.12 -7.74
N TYR A 198 -7.77 -9.52 -6.57
CA TYR A 198 -8.09 -10.16 -5.30
C TYR A 198 -7.04 -11.18 -4.79
N LYS A 199 -5.79 -11.08 -5.25
CA LYS A 199 -4.68 -11.96 -4.80
C LYS A 199 -3.75 -11.23 -3.84
N SER A 200 -3.04 -12.00 -3.03
CA SER A 200 -1.91 -11.51 -2.23
C SER A 200 -0.63 -11.64 -3.04
N ILE A 201 0.06 -10.54 -3.33
CA ILE A 201 1.36 -10.57 -3.98
C ILE A 201 2.44 -10.63 -2.90
N GLU A 202 3.19 -11.72 -2.87
CA GLU A 202 4.27 -11.94 -1.90
C GLU A 202 5.62 -11.77 -2.60
N TRP A 203 6.30 -10.67 -2.28
CA TRP A 203 7.59 -10.32 -2.87
C TRP A 203 8.71 -11.06 -2.15
N LYS A 204 9.43 -11.89 -2.91
CA LYS A 204 10.41 -12.86 -2.43
C LYS A 204 11.70 -12.73 -3.24
N GLY A 205 12.68 -13.55 -2.88
CA GLY A 205 13.95 -13.63 -3.61
C GLY A 205 15.06 -12.80 -2.96
N HIS A 206 16.29 -13.10 -3.36
CA HIS A 206 17.49 -12.53 -2.73
C HIS A 206 17.54 -11.01 -2.88
N ALA A 207 17.09 -10.47 -4.02
CA ALA A 207 17.17 -9.04 -4.30
C ALA A 207 16.25 -8.19 -3.41
N VAL A 208 15.26 -8.77 -2.71
CA VAL A 208 14.42 -8.06 -1.74
C VAL A 208 15.26 -7.43 -0.62
N GLN A 209 16.37 -8.07 -0.24
CA GLN A 209 17.27 -7.58 0.80
C GLN A 209 17.96 -6.25 0.41
N ALA A 210 18.03 -5.94 -0.88
CA ALA A 210 18.61 -4.70 -1.39
C ALA A 210 17.60 -3.53 -1.44
N LEU A 211 16.30 -3.80 -1.25
CA LEU A 211 15.26 -2.77 -1.29
C LEU A 211 15.22 -1.99 0.02
N SER A 212 15.28 -0.66 -0.07
CA SER A 212 14.95 0.23 1.04
C SER A 212 13.47 0.13 1.39
N MET A 213 13.07 0.66 2.55
CA MET A 213 11.66 0.73 2.93
C MET A 213 10.84 1.57 1.93
N SER A 214 11.42 2.66 1.43
CA SER A 214 10.81 3.51 0.40
C SER A 214 10.59 2.76 -0.92
N SER A 215 11.56 1.94 -1.33
CA SER A 215 11.46 1.08 -2.52
C SER A 215 10.38 0.00 -2.36
N ARG A 216 10.28 -0.61 -1.17
CA ARG A 216 9.17 -1.54 -0.84
C ARG A 216 7.83 -0.84 -0.85
N ALA A 217 7.74 0.36 -0.28
CA ALA A 217 6.54 1.17 -0.29
C ALA A 217 6.11 1.53 -1.72
N CYS A 218 7.05 1.86 -2.61
CA CYS A 218 6.79 2.08 -4.03
C CYS A 218 6.16 0.85 -4.69
N ILE A 219 6.77 -0.33 -4.52
CA ILE A 219 6.29 -1.59 -5.10
C ILE A 219 4.92 -1.97 -4.52
N SER A 220 4.79 -2.00 -3.19
CA SER A 220 3.54 -2.36 -2.50
C SER A 220 2.39 -1.42 -2.83
N ASN A 221 2.65 -0.10 -2.89
CA ASN A 221 1.66 0.91 -3.27
C ASN A 221 1.16 0.65 -4.70
N ASN A 222 2.08 0.57 -5.66
CA ASN A 222 1.72 0.49 -7.07
C ASN A 222 1.22 -0.90 -7.51
N SER A 223 1.35 -1.92 -6.66
CA SER A 223 0.72 -3.23 -6.88
C SER A 223 -0.80 -3.18 -6.94
N MET A 224 -1.43 -2.12 -6.44
CA MET A 224 -2.86 -1.90 -6.64
C MET A 224 -3.24 -1.81 -8.13
N GLU A 225 -2.34 -1.34 -8.99
CA GLU A 225 -2.59 -1.19 -10.43
C GLU A 225 -2.74 -2.52 -11.18
N CYS A 226 -2.45 -3.66 -10.54
CA CYS A 226 -2.81 -4.98 -11.05
C CYS A 226 -3.95 -5.64 -10.26
N GLY A 227 -4.69 -4.89 -9.44
CA GLY A 227 -5.87 -5.36 -8.72
C GLY A 227 -5.60 -6.10 -7.40
N CYS A 228 -4.37 -6.04 -6.87
CA CYS A 228 -3.99 -6.84 -5.70
C CYS A 228 -4.85 -6.57 -4.45
N LYS A 229 -5.12 -7.62 -3.66
CA LYS A 229 -5.73 -7.46 -2.33
C LYS A 229 -4.69 -7.05 -1.29
N LEU A 230 -3.52 -7.67 -1.37
CA LEU A 230 -2.35 -7.44 -0.51
C LEU A 230 -1.10 -7.40 -1.39
N SER A 231 -0.09 -6.63 -0.97
CA SER A 231 1.23 -6.62 -1.60
C SER A 231 2.31 -6.52 -0.53
N VAL A 232 2.93 -7.64 -0.21
CA VAL A 232 3.62 -7.82 1.08
C VAL A 232 5.10 -8.14 0.92
N PHE A 233 5.90 -7.48 1.75
CA PHE A 233 7.27 -7.84 2.07
C PHE A 233 7.31 -8.36 3.50
N GLU A 234 7.97 -9.49 3.70
CA GLU A 234 8.14 -10.05 5.04
C GLU A 234 9.14 -9.24 5.85
N VAL A 235 9.02 -9.35 7.17
CA VAL A 235 9.98 -8.73 8.09
C VAL A 235 11.36 -9.31 7.84
N ASP A 236 12.35 -8.43 7.75
CA ASP A 236 13.74 -8.81 7.51
C ASP A 236 14.66 -7.74 8.14
N PRO A 237 15.99 -7.84 8.03
CA PRO A 237 16.90 -6.86 8.62
C PRO A 237 16.62 -5.41 8.19
N ALA A 238 16.22 -5.16 6.94
CA ALA A 238 15.87 -3.82 6.47
C ALA A 238 14.61 -3.28 7.16
N THR A 239 13.61 -4.15 7.36
CA THR A 239 12.41 -3.83 8.13
C THR A 239 12.77 -3.50 9.58
N GLN A 240 13.57 -4.34 10.22
CA GLN A 240 14.02 -4.13 11.61
C GLN A 240 14.78 -2.81 11.78
N GLU A 241 15.65 -2.48 10.82
CA GLU A 241 16.40 -1.22 10.84
C GLU A 241 15.48 0.00 10.68
N TYR A 242 14.51 -0.07 9.76
CA TYR A 242 13.47 0.95 9.64
C TYR A 242 12.74 1.15 10.97
N PHE A 243 12.29 0.08 11.62
CA PHE A 243 11.56 0.15 12.89
C PHE A 243 12.41 0.66 14.07
N ARG A 244 13.72 0.39 14.10
CA ARG A 244 14.64 1.05 15.04
C ARG A 244 14.69 2.55 14.83
N SER A 245 14.81 3.01 13.58
CA SER A 245 14.96 4.45 13.28
C SER A 245 13.72 5.27 13.65
N VAL A 246 12.53 4.67 13.59
CA VAL A 246 11.26 5.29 13.98
C VAL A 246 10.79 4.92 15.40
N ASN A 247 11.60 4.19 16.17
CA ASN A 247 11.30 3.73 17.54
C ASN A 247 9.91 3.07 17.69
N ARG A 248 9.56 2.16 16.78
CA ARG A 248 8.31 1.38 16.82
C ARG A 248 8.62 -0.11 16.85
N LYS A 249 7.73 -0.91 17.43
CA LYS A 249 7.89 -2.37 17.55
C LYS A 249 6.83 -3.09 16.71
N PRO A 250 7.16 -4.26 16.14
CA PRO A 250 6.17 -5.08 15.45
C PRO A 250 5.06 -5.53 16.41
N MET A 251 3.86 -5.73 15.87
CA MET A 251 2.80 -6.41 16.60
C MET A 251 3.01 -7.93 16.50
N TYR A 252 3.23 -8.42 15.27
CA TYR A 252 3.60 -9.80 14.97
C TYR A 252 4.52 -9.84 13.75
N GLU A 253 5.46 -10.76 13.75
CA GLU A 253 6.26 -11.08 12.56
C GLU A 253 5.66 -12.34 11.92
N VAL A 254 5.18 -12.20 10.68
CA VAL A 254 4.59 -13.30 9.91
C VAL A 254 5.45 -13.55 8.69
N HIS A 255 5.84 -14.81 8.53
CA HIS A 255 6.57 -15.31 7.38
C HIS A 255 5.82 -16.49 6.79
N ALA A 256 5.60 -16.46 5.48
CA ALA A 256 5.14 -17.61 4.70
C ALA A 256 6.06 -18.81 4.97
N GLY A 257 5.44 -19.98 5.02
CA GLY A 257 6.13 -21.23 5.22
C GLY A 257 7.01 -21.60 4.01
N THR A 258 8.06 -22.38 4.27
CA THR A 258 9.02 -22.78 3.22
C THR A 258 8.43 -23.73 2.17
N LYS A 259 7.28 -24.34 2.46
CA LYS A 259 6.52 -25.27 1.61
C LYS A 259 5.17 -24.67 1.20
N ALA A 260 4.99 -23.35 1.33
CA ALA A 260 3.78 -22.66 0.92
C ALA A 260 3.53 -22.86 -0.59
N ARG A 261 2.28 -23.13 -0.96
CA ARG A 261 1.87 -23.26 -2.35
C ARG A 261 1.26 -21.95 -2.83
N TYR A 262 1.79 -21.43 -3.92
CA TYR A 262 1.30 -20.23 -4.58
C TYR A 262 0.45 -20.61 -5.78
N LYS A 263 -0.51 -19.76 -6.12
CA LYS A 263 -1.37 -19.95 -7.30
C LYS A 263 -0.52 -19.86 -8.58
N ASP A 264 0.29 -18.80 -8.66
CA ASP A 264 1.26 -18.60 -9.74
C ASP A 264 2.57 -18.06 -9.14
N GLU A 265 3.68 -18.34 -9.81
CA GLU A 265 5.01 -17.85 -9.46
C GLU A 265 5.61 -17.10 -10.66
N TYR A 266 6.22 -15.95 -10.38
CA TYR A 266 6.88 -15.10 -11.37
C TYR A 266 8.32 -14.85 -10.96
N ASP A 267 9.24 -14.89 -11.90
CA ASP A 267 10.64 -14.54 -11.70
C ASP A 267 10.96 -13.23 -12.40
N ILE A 268 11.56 -12.29 -11.67
CA ILE A 268 12.08 -11.03 -12.23
C ILE A 268 13.57 -10.98 -11.96
N ASP A 269 14.34 -11.02 -13.04
CA ASP A 269 15.79 -10.87 -13.02
C ASP A 269 16.15 -9.38 -13.18
N LEU A 270 16.56 -8.75 -12.08
CA LEU A 270 16.90 -7.33 -12.06
C LEU A 270 18.11 -7.01 -12.95
N ASP A 271 18.97 -7.97 -13.25
CA ASP A 271 20.09 -7.76 -14.16
C ASP A 271 19.63 -7.58 -15.61
N LYS A 272 18.43 -8.04 -15.95
CA LYS A 272 17.83 -7.90 -17.28
C LYS A 272 16.82 -6.76 -17.37
N LEU A 273 16.53 -6.11 -16.24
CA LEU A 273 15.55 -5.04 -16.20
C LEU A 273 16.14 -3.76 -16.81
N GLU A 274 15.30 -3.08 -17.59
CA GLU A 274 15.56 -1.78 -18.21
C GLU A 274 14.57 -0.75 -17.66
N PRO A 275 14.85 0.57 -17.75
CA PRO A 275 13.92 1.59 -17.29
C PRO A 275 12.56 1.46 -17.99
N LYS A 276 11.48 1.54 -17.23
CA LYS A 276 10.11 1.32 -17.69
C LYS A 276 9.26 2.58 -17.61
N VAL A 277 8.31 2.68 -18.54
CA VAL A 277 7.28 3.71 -18.58
C VAL A 277 5.95 3.10 -19.02
N ALA A 278 4.86 3.48 -18.37
CA ALA A 278 3.52 3.10 -18.79
C ALA A 278 2.99 4.13 -19.79
N GLU A 279 2.47 3.66 -20.92
CA GLU A 279 1.86 4.50 -21.95
C GLU A 279 0.47 5.03 -21.53
N PRO A 280 -0.02 6.11 -22.15
CA PRO A 280 -1.35 6.62 -21.85
C PRO A 280 -2.48 5.59 -22.06
N GLY A 281 -3.49 5.69 -21.21
CA GLY A 281 -4.76 4.97 -21.33
C GLY A 281 -4.80 3.61 -20.63
N ASN A 282 -3.67 2.98 -20.29
CA ASN A 282 -3.64 1.83 -19.39
C ASN A 282 -2.27 1.68 -18.69
N VAL A 283 -2.30 1.37 -17.39
CA VAL A 283 -1.13 1.14 -16.55
C VAL A 283 -0.31 -0.10 -16.93
N ASP A 284 -0.94 -1.07 -17.61
CA ASP A 284 -0.27 -2.30 -18.05
C ASP A 284 0.42 -2.21 -19.42
N LYS A 285 0.24 -1.10 -20.14
CA LYS A 285 0.96 -0.80 -21.39
C LYS A 285 2.36 -0.31 -21.10
N VAL A 286 3.20 -1.22 -20.61
CA VAL A 286 4.55 -0.90 -20.15
C VAL A 286 5.57 -1.09 -21.26
N LYS A 287 6.35 -0.05 -21.51
CA LYS A 287 7.41 0.04 -22.51
C LYS A 287 8.76 0.26 -21.87
N ALA A 288 9.82 -0.16 -22.55
CA ALA A 288 11.15 0.35 -22.25
C ALA A 288 11.19 1.85 -22.54
N VAL A 289 11.90 2.63 -21.73
CA VAL A 289 12.04 4.08 -21.97
C VAL A 289 12.65 4.36 -23.35
N GLU A 290 13.56 3.51 -23.83
CA GLU A 290 14.17 3.62 -25.17
C GLU A 290 13.14 3.50 -26.32
N GLU A 291 12.05 2.74 -26.13
CA GLU A 291 11.01 2.58 -27.16
C GLU A 291 10.20 3.86 -27.40
N VAL A 292 10.15 4.75 -26.42
CA VAL A 292 9.37 6.00 -26.46
C VAL A 292 10.25 7.24 -26.38
N GLU A 293 11.56 7.06 -26.53
CA GLU A 293 12.52 8.16 -26.52
C GLU A 293 12.19 9.19 -27.62
N GLY A 294 12.35 10.48 -27.28
CA GLY A 294 12.03 11.58 -28.18
C GLY A 294 10.57 12.05 -28.13
N THR A 295 9.70 11.37 -27.37
CA THR A 295 8.34 11.85 -27.09
C THR A 295 8.40 13.18 -26.33
N PRO A 296 7.85 14.28 -26.88
CA PRO A 296 7.81 15.56 -26.18
C PRO A 296 6.96 15.49 -24.91
N ILE A 297 7.40 16.17 -23.86
CA ILE A 297 6.65 16.32 -22.61
C ILE A 297 6.40 17.80 -22.30
N ASP A 298 5.13 18.14 -22.06
CA ASP A 298 4.72 19.49 -21.66
C ASP A 298 4.78 19.68 -20.14
N GLU A 299 4.58 18.60 -19.37
CA GLU A 299 4.62 18.61 -17.91
C GLU A 299 5.32 17.36 -17.35
N ALA A 300 6.13 17.56 -16.30
CA ALA A 300 6.74 16.51 -15.50
C ALA A 300 6.37 16.71 -14.03
N PHE A 301 5.76 15.69 -13.43
CA PHE A 301 5.39 15.69 -12.01
C PHE A 301 6.24 14.67 -11.24
N ILE A 302 6.99 15.14 -10.25
CA ILE A 302 7.93 14.33 -9.46
C ILE A 302 7.49 14.37 -8.01
N GLY A 303 6.95 13.26 -7.51
CA GLY A 303 6.59 13.14 -6.10
C GLY A 303 5.12 12.82 -5.90
N SER A 304 4.83 11.54 -5.72
CA SER A 304 3.49 11.02 -5.43
C SER A 304 3.51 10.09 -4.20
N SER A 305 2.38 9.47 -3.87
CA SER A 305 2.34 8.40 -2.86
C SER A 305 3.28 7.24 -3.18
N THR A 306 3.53 7.00 -4.47
CA THR A 306 4.40 5.93 -4.94
C THR A 306 5.89 6.29 -4.89
N ASN A 307 6.26 7.56 -5.08
CA ASN A 307 7.67 7.95 -5.30
C ASN A 307 7.96 9.44 -4.99
N GLY A 308 7.53 9.91 -3.82
CA GLY A 308 7.81 11.26 -3.29
C GLY A 308 8.65 11.28 -2.02
N ARG A 309 9.36 10.19 -1.70
CA ARG A 309 10.19 10.09 -0.49
C ARG A 309 11.56 10.71 -0.73
N TYR A 310 12.32 10.93 0.34
CA TYR A 310 13.65 11.56 0.25
C TYR A 310 14.58 10.90 -0.77
N GLU A 311 14.56 9.57 -0.88
CA GLU A 311 15.41 8.86 -1.87
C GLU A 311 15.00 9.16 -3.31
N ASP A 312 13.70 9.28 -3.58
CA ASP A 312 13.17 9.60 -4.91
C ASP A 312 13.57 11.02 -5.31
N LEU A 313 13.37 11.98 -4.38
CA LEU A 313 13.74 13.38 -4.59
C LEU A 313 15.27 13.55 -4.74
N LEU A 314 16.07 12.76 -4.02
CA LEU A 314 17.52 12.76 -4.16
C LEU A 314 17.96 12.23 -5.54
N VAL A 315 17.29 11.20 -6.07
CA VAL A 315 17.54 10.71 -7.43
C VAL A 315 17.19 11.80 -8.45
N ALA A 316 16.00 12.40 -8.36
CA ALA A 316 15.59 13.48 -9.25
C ALA A 316 16.56 14.67 -9.19
N ALA A 317 16.95 15.10 -7.99
CA ALA A 317 17.91 16.18 -7.80
C ALA A 317 19.28 15.87 -8.42
N LYS A 318 19.76 14.62 -8.34
CA LYS A 318 21.01 14.19 -8.98
C LYS A 318 20.93 14.25 -10.50
N VAL A 319 19.81 13.85 -11.09
CA VAL A 319 19.57 13.92 -12.54
C VAL A 319 19.49 15.38 -13.01
N LEU A 320 18.84 16.25 -12.24
CA LEU A 320 18.64 17.66 -12.59
C LEU A 320 19.87 18.55 -12.28
N LYS A 321 20.84 18.07 -11.48
CA LYS A 321 21.98 18.88 -11.03
C LYS A 321 22.81 19.37 -12.21
N GLY A 322 22.94 20.69 -12.33
CA GLY A 322 23.69 21.35 -13.41
C GLY A 322 22.91 21.51 -14.72
N HIS A 323 21.67 21.04 -14.76
CA HIS A 323 20.76 21.19 -15.89
C HIS A 323 19.70 22.27 -15.60
N LYS A 324 19.04 22.73 -16.67
CA LYS A 324 17.83 23.56 -16.59
C LYS A 324 16.69 22.78 -17.22
N ILE A 325 15.50 22.91 -16.64
CA ILE A 325 14.28 22.40 -17.26
C ILE A 325 14.10 23.08 -18.61
N ASN A 326 13.66 22.33 -19.62
CA ASN A 326 13.35 22.85 -20.94
C ASN A 326 12.29 23.96 -20.82
N SER A 327 12.45 25.07 -21.52
CA SER A 327 11.55 26.23 -21.45
C SER A 327 10.10 25.91 -21.83
N GLY A 328 9.88 24.87 -22.64
CA GLY A 328 8.54 24.40 -23.01
C GLY A 328 7.91 23.43 -22.00
N THR A 329 8.62 23.02 -20.95
CA THR A 329 8.16 21.98 -20.02
C THR A 329 7.96 22.57 -18.63
N ARG A 330 6.78 22.34 -18.04
CA ARG A 330 6.51 22.62 -16.64
C ARG A 330 7.00 21.46 -15.79
N CYS A 331 7.81 21.73 -14.76
CA CYS A 331 8.25 20.71 -13.80
C CYS A 331 7.68 21.04 -12.42
N ILE A 332 7.01 20.08 -11.80
CA ILE A 332 6.40 20.18 -10.48
C ILE A 332 7.06 19.13 -9.58
N VAL A 333 7.49 19.57 -8.40
CA VAL A 333 8.06 18.74 -7.33
C VAL A 333 7.29 19.00 -6.05
#